data_AF-A0A952BAN9-F1
#
_entry.id   AF-A0A952BAN9-F1
#
_cell.length_a   1.000
_cell.length_b   1.000
_cell.length_c   1.000
_cell.angle_alpha   90.00
_cell.angle_beta   90.00
_cell.angle_gamma   90.00
#
_symmetry.space_group_name_H-M   'P 1'
#
loop_
_entity.id
_entity.type
_entity.pdbx_description
1 polymer ?
#
loop_
_entity_poly.entity_id
_entity_poly.type
_entity_poly.pdbx_seq_one_letter_code
_entity_poly.pdbx_strand_id
1 'polypeptide(L)'
;MVQCFFRERTSGAAAAYFAAALLLALLLLAAPHSRAQASAAFTAHPPVFFELRRDRALVYLVNDLSDGTARVYIDSAPIGFLPRRSYTAAMVEPGFRLVWGTAEPKWYEFKAGWAYLLRRVRLNPLAHAWVADNPGIIGALVADKRLSYVTTDRETLMRQQIRAQKAFRDALKRAGSELALPYRKRFHTEDLAGRSPAMLQAER
;
A
#
# COMPACT_ATOMS: atom_id res chain seq x y z
N MET A 1 35.39 -76.06 41.55
CA MET A 1 33.92 -76.15 41.46
C MET A 1 33.41 -74.71 41.52
N VAL A 2 33.08 -74.13 40.36
CA VAL A 2 32.68 -72.72 40.21
C VAL A 2 31.18 -72.69 39.99
N GLN A 3 30.44 -72.01 40.85
CA GLN A 3 29.00 -71.75 40.68
C GLN A 3 28.73 -70.25 40.56
N CYS A 4 27.82 -69.96 39.65
CA CYS A 4 27.27 -68.73 39.10
C CYS A 4 27.05 -67.55 40.05
N PHE A 5 27.08 -66.32 39.51
CA PHE A 5 25.92 -65.40 39.56
C PHE A 5 26.11 -64.26 38.53
N PHE A 6 25.45 -64.39 37.37
CA PHE A 6 25.24 -63.28 36.43
C PHE A 6 23.83 -62.77 36.67
N ARG A 7 23.68 -61.57 37.25
CA ARG A 7 22.38 -60.94 37.51
C ARG A 7 22.19 -59.78 36.54
N GLU A 8 21.29 -59.98 35.58
CA GLU A 8 20.84 -59.00 34.60
C GLU A 8 20.32 -57.72 35.27
N ARG A 9 20.75 -56.57 34.75
CA ARG A 9 20.32 -55.24 35.18
C ARG A 9 20.00 -54.40 33.95
N THR A 10 18.90 -54.71 33.27
CA THR A 10 18.48 -53.99 32.05
C THR A 10 16.98 -53.70 32.04
N SER A 11 16.49 -52.93 33.02
CA SER A 11 15.08 -52.45 33.00
C SER A 11 14.90 -50.97 33.35
N GLY A 12 15.98 -50.17 33.37
CA GLY A 12 15.89 -48.73 33.65
C GLY A 12 15.96 -47.84 32.41
N ALA A 13 16.75 -48.23 31.41
CA ALA A 13 17.06 -47.37 30.27
C ALA A 13 15.89 -47.25 29.29
N ALA A 14 15.18 -48.35 28.99
CA ALA A 14 14.09 -48.37 28.02
C ALA A 14 12.89 -47.48 28.42
N ALA A 15 12.57 -47.40 29.71
CA ALA A 15 11.47 -46.57 30.20
C ALA A 15 11.76 -45.06 30.09
N ALA A 16 13.02 -44.65 30.24
CA ALA A 16 13.44 -43.26 30.12
C ALA A 16 13.36 -42.76 28.67
N TYR A 17 13.68 -43.60 27.68
CA TYR A 17 13.59 -43.23 26.26
C TYR A 17 12.14 -43.09 25.77
N PHE A 18 11.21 -43.91 26.26
CA PHE A 18 9.79 -43.80 25.92
C PHE A 18 9.16 -42.52 26.49
N ALA A 19 9.50 -42.14 27.73
CA ALA A 19 9.00 -40.91 28.34
C ALA A 19 9.53 -39.64 27.63
N ALA A 20 10.80 -39.66 27.19
CA ALA A 20 11.40 -38.55 26.45
C ALA A 20 10.79 -38.40 25.03
N ALA A 21 10.52 -39.51 24.34
CA ALA A 21 9.89 -39.50 23.02
C ALA A 21 8.44 -38.97 23.06
N LEU A 22 7.69 -39.31 24.11
CA LEU A 22 6.31 -38.83 24.31
C LEU A 22 6.26 -37.32 24.60
N LEU A 23 7.20 -36.81 25.39
CA LEU A 23 7.33 -35.37 25.70
C LEU A 23 7.72 -34.55 24.46
N LEU A 24 8.58 -35.08 23.59
CA LEU A 24 8.93 -34.43 22.33
C LEU A 24 7.74 -34.38 21.36
N ALA A 25 6.94 -35.45 21.30
CA ALA A 25 5.75 -35.52 20.46
C ALA A 25 4.63 -34.56 20.93
N LEU A 26 4.44 -34.41 22.25
CA LEU A 26 3.49 -33.45 22.82
C LEU A 26 3.92 -31.99 22.63
N LEU A 27 5.23 -31.69 22.66
CA LEU A 27 5.75 -30.36 22.34
C LEU A 27 5.59 -29.99 20.85
N LEU A 28 5.63 -30.98 19.95
CA LEU A 28 5.39 -30.76 18.51
C LEU A 28 3.90 -30.55 18.18
N LEU A 29 2.98 -31.12 18.97
CA LEU A 29 1.54 -30.93 18.83
C LEU A 29 1.03 -29.64 19.50
N ALA A 30 1.76 -29.10 20.48
CA ALA A 30 1.48 -27.82 21.13
C ALA A 30 2.19 -26.63 20.48
N ALA A 31 2.80 -26.81 19.30
CA ALA A 31 3.16 -25.67 18.47
C ALA A 31 1.85 -24.95 18.12
N PRO A 32 1.63 -23.71 18.58
CA PRO A 32 0.47 -22.97 18.15
C PRO A 32 0.54 -22.96 16.64
N HIS A 33 -0.50 -23.49 15.99
CA HIS A 33 -0.77 -23.20 14.60
C HIS A 33 -1.14 -21.72 14.52
N SER A 34 -0.17 -20.85 14.83
CA SER A 34 -0.06 -19.52 14.31
C SER A 34 0.24 -19.67 12.82
N ARG A 35 -0.72 -20.29 12.08
CA ARG A 35 -0.99 -19.84 10.74
C ARG A 35 -1.20 -18.36 10.93
N ALA A 36 -0.20 -17.59 10.54
CA ALA A 36 -0.31 -16.18 10.35
C ALA A 36 -1.61 -15.97 9.58
N GLN A 37 -2.66 -15.60 10.31
CA GLN A 37 -3.81 -14.96 9.73
C GLN A 37 -3.24 -13.63 9.29
N ALA A 38 -2.62 -13.63 8.11
CA ALA A 38 -2.18 -12.44 7.45
C ALA A 38 -3.46 -11.66 7.23
N SER A 39 -3.76 -10.76 8.16
CA SER A 39 -4.61 -9.61 7.91
C SER A 39 -3.87 -8.81 6.83
N ALA A 40 -3.92 -9.29 5.58
CA ALA A 40 -3.41 -8.56 4.45
C ALA A 40 -4.31 -7.33 4.34
N ALA A 41 -3.81 -6.20 4.84
CA ALA A 41 -4.50 -4.91 4.89
C ALA A 41 -4.91 -4.36 3.51
N PHE A 42 -4.67 -5.14 2.45
CA PHE A 42 -4.93 -4.83 1.05
C PHE A 42 -5.05 -6.14 0.27
N THR A 43 -5.78 -6.06 -0.85
CA THR A 43 -5.86 -7.13 -1.84
C THR A 43 -5.18 -6.64 -3.12
N ALA A 44 -4.27 -7.44 -3.67
CA ALA A 44 -3.65 -7.20 -4.96
C ALA A 44 -4.48 -7.81 -6.08
N HIS A 45 -4.58 -7.09 -7.19
CA HIS A 45 -5.37 -7.44 -8.36
C HIS A 45 -4.53 -7.29 -9.63
N PRO A 46 -4.96 -7.88 -10.76
CA PRO A 46 -4.47 -7.48 -12.07
C PRO A 46 -4.61 -5.96 -12.28
N PRO A 47 -3.81 -5.36 -13.19
CA PRO A 47 -3.93 -3.95 -13.51
C PRO A 47 -5.36 -3.53 -13.84
N VAL A 48 -5.82 -2.46 -13.20
CA VAL A 48 -7.11 -1.80 -13.46
C VAL A 48 -6.86 -0.35 -13.84
N PHE A 49 -7.56 0.12 -14.87
CA PHE A 49 -7.57 1.51 -15.32
C PHE A 49 -9.00 2.00 -15.37
N PHE A 50 -9.27 3.09 -14.67
CA PHE A 50 -10.60 3.68 -14.55
C PHE A 50 -10.83 4.72 -15.63
N GLU A 51 -12.06 4.78 -16.13
CA GLU A 51 -12.52 5.83 -17.04
C GLU A 51 -12.75 7.16 -16.31
N LEU A 52 -12.55 8.26 -17.03
CA LEU A 52 -12.78 9.60 -16.50
C LEU A 52 -14.26 9.88 -16.27
N ARG A 53 -14.57 10.48 -15.11
CA ARG A 53 -15.89 11.01 -14.79
C ARG A 53 -15.91 12.52 -14.96
N ARG A 54 -16.98 13.06 -15.57
CA ARG A 54 -17.11 14.50 -15.84
C ARG A 54 -17.24 15.36 -14.57
N ASP A 55 -17.75 14.79 -13.49
CA ASP A 55 -18.08 15.48 -12.24
C ASP A 55 -17.01 15.33 -11.14
N ARG A 56 -16.00 14.50 -11.37
CA ARG A 56 -14.95 14.17 -10.38
C ARG A 56 -13.56 14.23 -11.03
N ALA A 57 -12.53 14.32 -10.21
CA ALA A 57 -11.15 14.13 -10.65
C ALA A 57 -10.73 12.67 -10.42
N LEU A 58 -10.08 12.04 -11.39
CA LEU A 58 -9.48 10.72 -11.22
C LEU A 58 -8.03 10.88 -10.78
N VAL A 59 -7.66 10.30 -9.63
CA VAL A 59 -6.30 10.39 -9.09
C VAL A 59 -5.71 9.00 -8.95
N TYR A 60 -4.64 8.74 -9.70
CA TYR A 60 -3.78 7.57 -9.54
C TYR A 60 -2.70 7.88 -8.52
N LEU A 61 -2.50 6.96 -7.58
CA LEU A 61 -1.50 7.03 -6.53
C LEU A 61 -0.56 5.85 -6.67
N VAL A 62 0.74 6.11 -6.81
CA VAL A 62 1.74 5.09 -7.11
C VAL A 62 2.83 5.07 -6.04
N ASN A 63 3.07 3.88 -5.48
CA ASN A 63 4.26 3.58 -4.69
C ASN A 63 5.14 2.61 -5.48
N ASP A 64 6.01 3.14 -6.33
CA ASP A 64 6.98 2.37 -7.13
C ASP A 64 8.32 2.13 -6.40
N LEU A 65 8.46 2.68 -5.18
CA LEU A 65 9.62 2.45 -4.34
C LEU A 65 9.75 0.97 -3.94
N SER A 66 11.00 0.51 -3.86
CA SER A 66 11.33 -0.87 -3.48
C SER A 66 11.06 -1.18 -2.01
N ASP A 67 10.98 -0.14 -1.17
CA ASP A 67 10.84 -0.22 0.28
C ASP A 67 9.59 0.50 0.81
N GLY A 68 9.06 -0.10 1.89
CA GLY A 68 8.00 0.49 2.70
C GLY A 68 6.59 0.42 2.11
N THR A 69 5.65 0.62 3.01
CA THR A 69 4.23 0.79 2.69
C THR A 69 3.88 2.26 2.79
N ALA A 70 3.20 2.78 1.77
CA ALA A 70 2.65 4.11 1.80
C ALA A 70 1.21 4.11 2.33
N ARG A 71 0.91 5.04 3.24
CA ARG A 71 -0.48 5.41 3.56
C ARG A 71 -0.74 6.73 2.86
N VAL A 72 -1.88 6.84 2.21
CA VAL A 72 -2.27 8.05 1.52
C VAL A 72 -3.66 8.48 1.94
N TYR A 73 -3.76 9.78 2.20
CA TYR A 73 -4.96 10.48 2.55
C TYR A 73 -5.14 11.65 1.59
N ILE A 74 -6.40 11.96 1.32
CA ILE A 74 -6.81 13.20 0.66
C ILE A 74 -7.77 13.91 1.60
N ASP A 75 -7.44 15.17 1.93
CA ASP A 75 -8.01 15.93 3.04
C ASP A 75 -7.90 15.14 4.34
N SER A 76 -8.98 14.62 4.89
CA SER A 76 -8.95 13.74 6.07
C SER A 76 -9.26 12.28 5.73
N ALA A 77 -9.66 11.98 4.49
CA ALA A 77 -10.14 10.66 4.09
C ALA A 77 -8.99 9.75 3.65
N PRO A 78 -8.86 8.52 4.17
CA PRO A 78 -7.89 7.55 3.70
C PRO A 78 -8.31 7.10 2.29
N ILE A 79 -7.35 7.14 1.38
CA ILE A 79 -7.57 6.70 -0.01
C ILE A 79 -6.95 5.33 -0.23
N GLY A 80 -5.81 5.04 0.41
CA GLY A 80 -5.16 3.76 0.18
C GLY A 80 -4.05 3.41 1.16
N PHE A 81 -3.84 2.10 1.27
CA PHE A 81 -2.67 1.46 1.85
C PHE A 81 -1.90 0.78 0.71
N LEU A 82 -0.81 1.40 0.27
CA LEU A 82 -0.05 0.96 -0.89
C LEU A 82 1.23 0.24 -0.44
N PRO A 83 1.33 -1.09 -0.55
CA PRO A 83 2.60 -1.78 -0.36
C PRO A 83 3.63 -1.34 -1.43
N ARG A 84 4.84 -1.87 -1.35
CA ARG A 84 5.86 -1.67 -2.40
C ARG A 84 5.32 -2.06 -3.78
N ARG A 85 5.78 -1.35 -4.82
CA ARG A 85 5.44 -1.61 -6.23
C ARG A 85 3.94 -1.81 -6.47
N SER A 86 3.15 -0.85 -5.99
CA SER A 86 1.71 -0.91 -6.13
C SER A 86 1.14 0.44 -6.50
N TYR A 87 -0.11 0.41 -6.96
CA TYR A 87 -0.87 1.61 -7.20
C TYR A 87 -2.34 1.43 -6.83
N THR A 88 -3.01 2.54 -6.57
CA THR A 88 -4.46 2.59 -6.40
C THR A 88 -5.01 3.81 -7.14
N ALA A 89 -6.33 3.88 -7.27
CA ALA A 89 -7.01 4.98 -7.95
C ALA A 89 -8.24 5.41 -7.17
N ALA A 90 -8.54 6.71 -7.19
CA ALA A 90 -9.72 7.26 -6.53
C ALA A 90 -10.38 8.36 -7.34
N MET A 91 -11.72 8.40 -7.26
CA MET A 91 -12.51 9.53 -7.73
C MET A 91 -12.63 10.55 -6.60
N VAL A 92 -12.06 11.73 -6.82
CA VAL A 92 -11.91 12.80 -5.83
C VAL A 92 -12.79 13.97 -6.22
N GLU A 93 -13.34 14.64 -5.22
CA GLU A 93 -14.09 15.88 -5.44
C GLU A 93 -13.16 16.98 -5.96
N PRO A 94 -13.57 17.76 -6.98
CA PRO A 94 -12.80 18.89 -7.46
C PRO A 94 -12.52 19.93 -6.36
N GLY A 95 -11.49 20.75 -6.56
CA GLY A 95 -11.06 21.81 -5.65
C GLY A 95 -9.66 21.58 -5.08
N PHE A 96 -9.28 22.42 -4.12
CA PHE A 96 -8.02 22.29 -3.40
C PHE A 96 -8.11 21.18 -2.37
N ARG A 97 -7.24 20.18 -2.50
CA ARG A 97 -7.20 19.01 -1.62
C ARG A 97 -5.81 18.81 -1.04
N LEU A 98 -5.75 18.46 0.23
CA LEU A 98 -4.49 18.11 0.88
C LEU A 98 -4.17 16.65 0.63
N VAL A 99 -3.11 16.34 -0.10
CA VAL A 99 -2.60 14.96 -0.22
C VAL A 99 -1.48 14.76 0.80
N TRP A 100 -1.59 13.75 1.66
CA TRP A 100 -0.62 13.50 2.71
C TRP A 100 -0.56 12.03 3.13
N GLY A 101 0.26 11.72 4.13
CA GLY A 101 0.34 10.40 4.76
C GLY A 101 1.77 10.07 5.15
N THR A 102 2.34 9.01 4.56
CA THR A 102 3.74 8.61 4.78
C THR A 102 4.76 9.44 3.97
N ALA A 103 4.30 10.43 3.23
CA ALA A 103 5.12 11.38 2.48
C ALA A 103 4.78 12.81 2.93
N GLU A 104 5.61 13.76 2.51
CA GLU A 104 5.43 15.18 2.78
C GLU A 104 4.05 15.66 2.30
N PRO A 105 3.27 16.33 3.18
CA PRO A 105 1.94 16.81 2.84
C PRO A 105 2.02 17.94 1.83
N LYS A 106 1.12 17.95 0.84
CA LYS A 106 1.06 18.96 -0.20
C LYS A 106 -0.37 19.27 -0.65
N TRP A 107 -0.63 20.52 -0.98
CA TRP A 107 -1.90 20.96 -1.57
C TRP A 107 -1.91 20.76 -3.08
N TYR A 108 -2.94 20.10 -3.60
CA TYR A 108 -3.17 19.92 -5.03
C TYR A 108 -4.51 20.53 -5.42
N GLU A 109 -4.55 21.20 -6.58
CA GLU A 109 -5.81 21.59 -7.20
C GLU A 109 -6.27 20.49 -8.16
N PHE A 110 -7.42 19.89 -7.87
CA PHE A 110 -8.03 18.88 -8.74
C PHE A 110 -9.23 19.46 -9.50
N LYS A 111 -9.24 19.24 -10.82
CA LYS A 111 -10.32 19.69 -11.72
C LYS A 111 -11.24 18.54 -12.13
N ALA A 112 -12.53 18.82 -12.25
CA ALA A 112 -13.53 17.85 -12.69
C ALA A 112 -13.28 17.40 -14.14
N GLY A 113 -13.35 16.10 -14.42
CA GLY A 113 -13.08 15.54 -15.75
C GLY A 113 -11.60 15.34 -16.07
N TRP A 114 -10.71 15.50 -15.10
CA TRP A 114 -9.26 15.40 -15.30
C TRP A 114 -8.68 14.19 -14.56
N ALA A 115 -7.63 13.61 -15.15
CA ALA A 115 -6.82 12.57 -14.53
C ALA A 115 -5.54 13.16 -13.94
N TYR A 116 -5.07 12.60 -12.84
CA TYR A 116 -3.81 12.98 -12.18
C TYR A 116 -3.05 11.72 -11.81
N LEU A 117 -1.72 11.78 -11.90
CA LEU A 117 -0.83 10.75 -11.39
C LEU A 117 0.06 11.35 -10.32
N LEU A 118 -0.01 10.81 -9.10
CA LEU A 118 0.82 11.18 -7.98
C LEU A 118 1.73 10.01 -7.61
N ARG A 119 3.03 10.18 -7.84
CA ARG A 119 4.06 9.18 -7.54
C ARG A 119 4.75 9.50 -6.23
N ARG A 120 4.93 8.49 -5.39
CA ARG A 120 5.76 8.61 -4.19
C ARG A 120 7.22 8.54 -4.58
N VAL A 121 7.95 9.62 -4.39
CA VAL A 121 9.40 9.69 -4.65
C VAL A 121 10.17 9.84 -3.35
N ARG A 122 11.40 9.34 -3.33
CA ARG A 122 12.34 9.54 -2.24
C ARG A 122 13.08 10.85 -2.46
N LEU A 123 12.98 11.80 -1.52
CA LEU A 123 13.72 13.06 -1.56
C LEU A 123 15.11 12.89 -0.95
N ASN A 124 15.20 12.15 0.16
CA ASN A 124 16.43 11.82 0.84
C ASN A 124 16.24 10.49 1.62
N PRO A 125 17.25 9.96 2.35
CA PRO A 125 17.11 8.70 3.06
C PRO A 125 15.92 8.63 4.05
N LEU A 126 15.48 9.78 4.58
CA LEU A 126 14.46 9.89 5.63
C LEU A 126 13.13 10.51 5.13
N ALA A 127 13.13 11.18 3.98
CA ALA A 127 12.00 11.96 3.48
C ALA A 127 11.51 11.47 2.12
N HIS A 128 10.19 11.46 1.97
CA HIS A 128 9.48 11.09 0.76
C HIS A 128 8.47 12.18 0.43
N ALA A 129 8.15 12.37 -0.85
CA ALA A 129 7.11 13.29 -1.30
C ALA A 129 6.18 12.63 -2.31
N TRP A 130 4.94 13.11 -2.39
CA TRP A 130 4.09 12.89 -3.55
C TRP A 130 4.46 13.92 -4.62
N VAL A 131 4.71 13.46 -5.84
CA VAL A 131 5.03 14.32 -6.97
C VAL A 131 4.06 14.02 -8.11
N ALA A 132 3.50 15.07 -8.69
CA ALA A 132 2.66 14.96 -9.86
C ALA A 132 3.47 14.59 -11.10
N ASP A 133 2.93 13.66 -11.88
CA ASP A 133 3.49 13.17 -13.14
C ASP A 133 2.39 13.09 -14.22
N ASN A 134 2.76 12.76 -15.47
CA ASN A 134 1.80 12.64 -16.57
C ASN A 134 0.86 11.43 -16.34
N PRO A 135 -0.47 11.62 -16.22
CA PRO A 135 -1.39 10.49 -16.09
C PRO A 135 -1.35 9.52 -17.28
N GLY A 136 -1.03 9.99 -18.49
CA GLY A 136 -0.95 9.16 -19.70
C GLY A 136 0.11 8.06 -19.64
N ILE A 137 1.11 8.16 -18.74
CA ILE A 137 2.17 7.15 -18.62
C ILE A 137 1.82 5.99 -17.67
N ILE A 138 0.66 5.99 -17.01
CA ILE A 138 0.36 4.98 -15.98
C ILE A 138 0.40 3.55 -16.53
N GLY A 139 -0.09 3.31 -17.75
CA GLY A 139 -0.05 1.99 -18.38
C GLY A 139 1.38 1.49 -18.58
N ALA A 140 2.24 2.34 -19.16
CA ALA A 140 3.66 2.05 -19.35
C ALA A 140 4.40 1.86 -18.01
N LEU A 141 4.08 2.69 -17.02
CA LEU A 141 4.67 2.62 -15.68
C LEU A 141 4.30 1.32 -14.96
N VAL A 142 3.03 0.89 -15.06
CA VAL A 142 2.55 -0.38 -14.50
C VAL A 142 3.27 -1.56 -15.14
N ALA A 143 3.46 -1.55 -16.46
CA ALA A 143 4.16 -2.61 -17.18
C ALA A 143 5.66 -2.66 -16.80
N ASP A 144 6.36 -1.52 -16.87
CA ASP A 144 7.81 -1.43 -16.61
C ASP A 144 8.15 -1.78 -15.15
N LYS A 145 7.42 -1.21 -14.20
CA LYS A 145 7.69 -1.41 -12.76
C LYS A 145 6.97 -2.61 -12.16
N ARG A 146 6.18 -3.34 -12.97
CA ARG A 146 5.36 -4.49 -12.54
C ARG A 146 4.48 -4.14 -11.35
N LEU A 147 3.77 -3.01 -11.46
CA LEU A 147 2.94 -2.51 -10.36
C LEU A 147 1.67 -3.35 -10.22
N SER A 148 1.32 -3.71 -8.98
CA SER A 148 0.04 -4.34 -8.69
C SER A 148 -1.02 -3.29 -8.38
N TYR A 149 -2.22 -3.45 -8.93
CA TYR A 149 -3.36 -2.65 -8.46
C TYR A 149 -3.78 -3.17 -7.08
N VAL A 150 -4.01 -2.26 -6.14
CA VAL A 150 -4.42 -2.63 -4.78
C VAL A 150 -5.70 -1.93 -4.35
N THR A 151 -6.55 -2.69 -3.67
CA THR A 151 -7.71 -2.17 -2.93
C THR A 151 -7.50 -2.40 -1.45
N THR A 152 -7.78 -1.39 -0.63
CA THR A 152 -7.75 -1.49 0.83
C THR A 152 -9.15 -1.80 1.34
N ASP A 153 -9.29 -2.78 2.22
CA ASP A 153 -10.58 -3.13 2.81
C ASP A 153 -11.12 -1.99 3.70
N ARG A 154 -12.44 -1.96 3.88
CA ARG A 154 -13.12 -0.89 4.62
C ARG A 154 -12.67 -0.80 6.08
N GLU A 155 -12.44 -1.93 6.75
CA GLU A 155 -12.01 -1.94 8.15
C GLU A 155 -10.62 -1.29 8.28
N THR A 156 -9.71 -1.64 7.39
CA THR A 156 -8.38 -1.04 7.33
C THR A 156 -8.43 0.46 7.01
N LEU A 157 -9.27 0.90 6.07
CA LEU A 157 -9.48 2.32 5.81
C LEU A 157 -10.01 3.03 7.08
N MET A 158 -11.00 2.47 7.76
CA MET A 158 -11.53 3.05 9.00
C MET A 158 -10.47 3.13 10.10
N ARG A 159 -9.65 2.08 10.28
CA ARG A 159 -8.53 2.10 11.24
C ARG A 159 -7.50 3.17 10.88
N GLN A 160 -7.23 3.38 9.60
CA GLN A 160 -6.38 4.47 9.13
C GLN A 160 -6.99 5.84 9.43
N GLN A 161 -8.27 6.04 9.16
CA GLN A 161 -8.99 7.27 9.46
C GLN A 161 -8.86 7.67 10.94
N ILE A 162 -9.06 6.70 11.85
CA ILE A 162 -8.95 6.93 13.30
C ILE A 162 -7.52 7.36 13.68
N ARG A 163 -6.50 6.66 13.17
CA ARG A 163 -5.09 7.01 13.40
C ARG A 163 -4.71 8.35 12.79
N ALA A 164 -5.36 8.72 11.70
CA ALA A 164 -5.06 9.92 10.92
C ALA A 164 -5.64 11.20 11.51
N GLN A 165 -6.72 11.15 12.30
CA GLN A 165 -7.37 12.36 12.84
C GLN A 165 -6.39 13.28 13.59
N LYS A 166 -5.49 12.72 14.40
CA LYS A 166 -4.47 13.49 15.11
C LYS A 166 -3.41 14.04 14.13
N ALA A 167 -2.91 13.18 13.25
CA ALA A 167 -1.84 13.50 12.30
C ALA A 167 -2.25 14.48 11.20
N PHE A 168 -3.56 14.61 10.90
CA PHE A 168 -4.09 15.53 9.90
C PHE A 168 -3.80 16.99 10.26
N ARG A 169 -3.98 17.38 11.53
CA ARG A 169 -3.68 18.75 11.98
C ARG A 169 -2.20 19.09 11.82
N ASP A 170 -1.32 18.13 12.08
CA ASP A 170 0.12 18.30 11.89
C ASP A 170 0.48 18.33 10.40
N ALA A 171 -0.24 17.59 9.56
CA ALA A 171 -0.11 17.67 8.11
C ALA A 171 -0.50 19.06 7.59
N LEU A 172 -1.62 19.64 8.05
CA LEU A 172 -2.04 21.00 7.68
C LEU A 172 -0.98 22.05 8.02
N LYS A 173 -0.39 21.98 9.22
CA LYS A 173 0.69 22.90 9.64
C LYS A 173 1.94 22.76 8.79
N ARG A 174 2.27 21.53 8.37
CA ARG A 174 3.47 21.23 7.56
C ARG A 174 3.30 21.48 6.07
N ALA A 175 2.07 21.44 5.56
CA ALA A 175 1.79 21.58 4.12
C ALA A 175 2.17 22.94 3.52
N GLY A 176 2.63 23.89 4.35
CA GLY A 176 2.91 25.26 3.94
C GLY A 176 1.67 25.97 3.40
N SER A 177 1.82 27.26 3.07
CA SER A 177 0.84 27.99 2.24
C SER A 177 1.07 27.76 0.75
N GLU A 178 2.14 27.04 0.39
CA GLU A 178 2.56 26.86 -1.00
C GLU A 178 1.68 25.79 -1.67
N LEU A 179 0.92 26.24 -2.67
CA LEU A 179 0.23 25.35 -3.58
C LEU A 179 1.28 24.55 -4.35
N ALA A 180 1.22 23.22 -4.24
CA ALA A 180 1.87 22.38 -5.22
C ALA A 180 1.09 22.55 -6.51
N LEU A 181 1.43 23.53 -7.33
CA LEU A 181 0.88 23.58 -8.68
C LEU A 181 1.40 22.35 -9.42
N PRO A 182 0.57 21.37 -9.82
CA PRO A 182 0.95 20.47 -10.89
C PRO A 182 0.73 21.23 -12.21
N TYR A 183 1.37 22.39 -12.37
CA TYR A 183 1.22 23.22 -13.57
C TYR A 183 2.59 23.61 -14.11
N ARG A 184 3.40 22.60 -14.44
CA ARG A 184 4.34 22.82 -15.56
C ARG A 184 3.51 22.83 -16.82
N LYS A 185 3.68 23.86 -17.65
CA LYS A 185 3.07 24.13 -18.97
C LYS A 185 3.01 22.96 -19.98
N ARG A 186 3.40 21.74 -19.61
CA ARG A 186 3.47 20.55 -20.47
C ARG A 186 2.63 19.35 -19.98
N PHE A 187 2.00 19.42 -18.79
CA PHE A 187 1.07 18.38 -18.32
C PHE A 187 -0.35 18.62 -18.84
N HIS A 188 -0.46 19.01 -20.12
CA HIS A 188 -1.75 18.99 -20.79
C HIS A 188 -2.14 17.54 -20.97
N THR A 189 -3.07 17.11 -20.10
CA THR A 189 -4.23 16.31 -20.49
C THR A 189 -4.00 15.47 -21.72
N GLU A 190 -3.34 14.34 -21.50
CA GLU A 190 -3.55 13.19 -22.32
C GLU A 190 -4.49 12.30 -21.50
N ASP A 191 -5.64 11.94 -22.07
CA ASP A 191 -6.37 10.73 -21.70
C ASP A 191 -5.35 9.60 -21.44
N LEU A 192 -5.71 8.56 -20.69
CA LEU A 192 -4.87 7.37 -20.51
C LEU A 192 -4.42 6.73 -21.85
N ALA A 193 -5.01 7.20 -22.97
CA ALA A 193 -4.70 6.91 -24.36
C ALA A 193 -4.02 8.06 -25.18
N GLY A 194 -3.51 9.15 -24.57
CA GLY A 194 -2.80 10.20 -25.33
C GLY A 194 -3.66 11.34 -25.90
N ARG A 195 -4.95 11.46 -25.55
CA ARG A 195 -5.88 12.41 -26.19
C ARG A 195 -6.08 13.70 -25.41
N SER A 196 -6.02 14.84 -26.11
CA SER A 196 -6.25 16.16 -25.51
C SER A 196 -7.72 16.45 -25.21
N PRO A 197 -8.06 17.34 -24.26
CA PRO A 197 -9.45 17.71 -23.96
C PRO A 197 -10.11 18.40 -25.14
N ALA A 198 -9.33 19.09 -25.96
CA ALA A 198 -9.80 19.70 -27.20
C ALA A 198 -10.25 18.63 -28.20
N MET A 199 -9.55 17.49 -28.28
CA MET A 199 -9.98 16.35 -29.10
C MET A 199 -11.26 15.70 -28.58
N LEU A 200 -11.39 15.53 -27.26
CA LEU A 200 -12.61 14.99 -26.64
C LEU A 200 -13.81 15.96 -26.72
N GLN A 201 -13.56 17.26 -26.90
CA GLN A 201 -14.59 18.26 -27.19
C GLN A 201 -14.97 18.31 -28.67
N ALA A 202 -14.04 17.99 -29.58
CA ALA A 202 -14.27 17.94 -31.02
C ALA A 202 -15.02 16.67 -31.48
N GLU A 203 -15.03 15.62 -30.66
CA GLU A 203 -15.77 14.37 -30.90
C GLU A 203 -17.24 14.41 -30.41
N ARG A 204 -17.73 15.57 -29.96
CA ARG A 204 -19.14 15.80 -29.56
C ARG A 204 -19.82 16.76 -30.52
#